data_AF-A0A662BV02-F1
#
_entry.id   AF-A0A662BV02-F1
#
_cell.length_a   1.000
_cell.length_b   1.000
_cell.length_c   1.000
_cell.angle_alpha   90.00
_cell.angle_beta   90.00
_cell.angle_gamma   90.00
#
_symmetry.space_group_name_H-M   'P 1'
#
loop_
_entity.id
_entity.type
_entity.pdbx_description
1 polymer ?
#
loop_
_entity_poly.entity_id
_entity_poly.type
_entity_poly.pdbx_seq_one_letter_code
_entity_poly.pdbx_strand_id
1 'polypeptide(L)' 'MKEEEIVNSIQKLGYINENIDASLDLVKEIKNMVLQKNAVILSHFYQEGEVQDIADFVGDSLAL' A
#
# COMPACT_ATOMS: atom_id res chain seq x y z
N MET A 1 -22.47 8.98 9.42
CA MET A 1 -22.50 7.55 9.77
C MET A 1 -21.40 6.77 9.06
N LYS A 2 -21.46 6.47 7.75
CA LYS A 2 -20.39 5.72 7.06
C LYS A 2 -19.01 6.39 7.05
N GLU A 3 -18.94 7.70 6.75
CA GLU A 3 -17.66 8.43 6.80
C GLU A 3 -17.05 8.47 8.20
N GLU A 4 -17.88 8.59 9.22
CA GLU A 4 -17.45 8.66 10.62
C GLU A 4 -16.88 7.31 11.10
N GLU A 5 -17.46 6.20 10.65
CA GLU A 5 -16.93 4.85 10.86
C GLU A 5 -15.58 4.64 10.18
N ILE A 6 -15.42 5.11 8.93
CA ILE A 6 -14.16 5.02 8.17
C ILE A 6 -13.06 5.85 8.83
N VAL A 7 -13.38 7.09 9.24
CA VAL A 7 -12.41 7.95 9.93
C VAL A 7 -11.96 7.31 11.24
N ASN A 8 -12.89 6.76 12.02
CA ASN A 8 -12.57 6.04 13.24
C ASN A 8 -11.74 4.76 12.97
N SER A 9 -12.02 4.02 11.89
CA SER A 9 -11.23 2.82 11.54
C SER A 9 -9.81 3.18 11.13
N ILE A 10 -9.62 4.24 10.34
CA ILE A 10 -8.30 4.73 9.94
C ILE A 10 -7.50 5.16 11.18
N GLN A 11 -8.12 5.91 12.10
CA GLN A 11 -7.44 6.35 13.32
C GLN A 11 -6.99 5.17 14.20
N LYS A 12 -7.74 4.06 14.20
CA LYS A 12 -7.45 2.87 15.01
C LYS A 12 -6.46 1.90 14.34
N LEU A 13 -6.61 1.67 13.03
CA LEU A 13 -5.88 0.63 12.30
C LEU A 13 -4.76 1.18 11.41
N GLY A 14 -4.80 2.47 11.06
CA GLY A 14 -3.89 3.11 10.11
C GLY A 14 -4.23 2.86 8.63
N TYR A 15 -5.30 2.12 8.33
CA TYR A 15 -5.75 1.82 6.98
C TYR A 15 -7.28 1.67 6.91
N ILE A 16 -7.82 1.67 5.69
CA ILE A 16 -9.24 1.43 5.42
C ILE A 16 -9.47 -0.08 5.33
N ASN A 17 -10.28 -0.63 6.23
CA ASN A 17 -10.61 -2.06 6.26
C ASN A 17 -11.95 -2.32 5.57
N GLU A 18 -11.97 -2.17 4.25
CA GLU A 18 -13.14 -2.40 3.39
C GLU A 18 -12.84 -3.48 2.35
N ASN A 19 -13.90 -4.09 1.82
CA ASN A 19 -13.74 -5.03 0.72
C ASN A 19 -13.27 -4.28 -0.54
N ILE A 20 -12.28 -4.85 -1.20
CA ILE A 20 -11.74 -4.36 -2.47
C ILE A 20 -12.57 -4.96 -3.61
N ASP A 21 -12.90 -4.15 -4.62
CA ASP A 21 -13.53 -4.64 -5.84
C ASP A 21 -12.57 -5.59 -6.58
N ALA A 22 -13.01 -6.83 -6.78
CA ALA A 22 -12.21 -7.88 -7.42
C ALA A 22 -11.86 -7.60 -8.90
N SER A 23 -12.51 -6.63 -9.54
CA SER A 23 -12.22 -6.21 -10.91
C SER A 23 -11.05 -5.22 -11.02
N LEU A 24 -10.57 -4.66 -9.89
CA LEU A 24 -9.47 -3.71 -9.87
C LEU A 24 -8.12 -4.40 -10.12
N ASP A 25 -7.32 -3.79 -10.99
CA ASP A 25 -5.89 -4.09 -11.10
C ASP A 25 -5.14 -3.29 -10.02
N LEU A 26 -4.96 -3.91 -8.85
CA LEU A 26 -4.33 -3.29 -7.70
C LEU A 26 -2.90 -2.81 -7.99
N VAL A 27 -2.12 -3.59 -8.73
CA VAL A 27 -0.72 -3.24 -9.06
C VAL A 27 -0.68 -1.96 -9.88
N LYS A 28 -1.53 -1.88 -10.90
CA LYS A 28 -1.63 -0.69 -11.77
C LYS A 28 -2.06 0.54 -10.98
N GLU A 29 -3.08 0.42 -10.13
CA GLU A 29 -3.58 1.55 -9.35
C GLU A 29 -2.56 2.03 -8.30
N ILE A 30 -1.83 1.11 -7.66
CA ILE A 30 -0.73 1.47 -6.75
C ILE A 30 0.36 2.24 -7.51
N LYS A 31 0.83 1.74 -8.66
CA LYS A 31 1.85 2.44 -9.46
C LYS A 31 1.37 3.80 -9.96
N ASN A 32 0.10 3.92 -10.36
CA ASN A 32 -0.49 5.22 -10.70
C ASN A 32 -0.39 6.20 -9.53
N MET A 33 -0.76 5.77 -8.32
CA MET A 33 -0.67 6.62 -7.13
C MET A 33 0.77 7.02 -6.79
N VAL A 34 1.73 6.11 -6.93
CA VAL A 34 3.16 6.41 -6.72
C VAL A 34 3.60 7.56 -7.63
N LEU A 35 3.23 7.50 -8.91
CA LEU A 35 3.52 8.57 -9.88
C LEU A 35 2.85 9.89 -9.49
N GLN A 36 1.55 9.87 -9.18
CA GLN A 36 0.81 11.08 -8.79
C GLN A 36 1.36 11.74 -7.52
N LYS A 37 1.90 10.93 -6.61
CA LYS A 37 2.46 11.39 -5.33
C LYS A 37 3.96 11.68 -5.40
N ASN A 38 4.61 11.43 -6.55
CA ASN A 38 6.07 11.47 -6.69
C ASN A 38 6.77 10.68 -5.57
N ALA A 39 6.28 9.47 -5.32
CA ALA A 39 6.75 8.60 -4.24
C ALA A 39 7.69 7.52 -4.79
N VAL A 40 8.36 6.81 -3.87
CA VAL A 40 9.09 5.58 -4.14
C VAL A 40 8.62 4.50 -3.17
N ILE A 41 8.52 3.25 -3.64
CA ILE A 41 8.19 2.10 -2.80
C ILE A 41 9.49 1.39 -2.40
N LEU A 42 9.71 1.31 -1.10
CA LEU A 42 10.81 0.57 -0.49
C LEU A 42 10.23 -0.64 0.25
N SER A 43 10.80 -1.83 0.02
CA SER A 43 10.34 -3.06 0.67
C SER A 43 11.46 -3.78 1.40
N HIS A 44 11.17 -4.29 2.59
CA HIS A 44 12.10 -5.16 3.32
C HIS A 44 11.95 -6.60 2.85
N PHE A 45 13.02 -7.40 2.90
CA PHE A 45 12.98 -8.84 2.56
C PHE A 45 11.96 -9.69 3.34
N TYR A 46 11.37 -9.15 4.39
CA TYR A 46 10.35 -9.85 5.21
C TYR A 46 8.93 -9.64 4.72
N GLN A 47 8.72 -8.77 3.72
CA GLN A 47 7.42 -8.57 3.10
C GLN A 47 7.09 -9.72 2.16
N GLU A 48 5.80 -9.90 1.87
CA GLU A 48 5.34 -10.90 0.91
C GLU A 48 5.86 -10.60 -0.50
N GLY A 49 6.05 -11.65 -1.30
CA GLY A 49 6.65 -11.53 -2.64
C GLY A 49 5.91 -10.53 -3.53
N GLU A 50 4.58 -10.52 -3.48
CA GLU A 50 3.75 -9.58 -4.26
C GLU A 50 4.02 -8.10 -3.91
N VAL A 51 4.39 -7.81 -2.66
CA VAL A 51 4.78 -6.47 -2.21
C VAL A 51 6.19 -6.12 -2.68
N GLN A 52 7.10 -7.10 -2.67
CA GLN A 52 8.46 -6.93 -3.19
C GLN A 52 8.46 -6.68 -4.71
N ASP A 53 7.59 -7.37 -5.46
CA ASP A 53 7.50 -7.26 -6.92
C ASP A 53 7.09 -5.86 -7.40
N ILE A 54 6.33 -5.12 -6.58
CA ILE A 54 5.93 -3.74 -6.90
C ILE A 54 6.87 -2.69 -6.30
N ALA A 55 7.86 -3.08 -5.51
CA ALA A 55 8.82 -2.15 -4.91
C ALA A 55 9.83 -1.65 -5.93
N ASP A 56 10.29 -0.41 -5.77
CA ASP A 56 11.35 0.16 -6.61
C ASP A 56 12.73 -0.25 -6.07
N PHE A 57 12.81 -0.55 -4.77
CA PHE A 57 13.99 -1.11 -4.13
C PHE A 57 13.61 -2.10 -3.02
N VAL A 58 14.38 -3.19 -2.92
CA VAL A 58 14.22 -4.21 -1.89
C VAL A 58 15.54 -4.41 -1.16
N GLY A 59 15.51 -4.39 0.17
CA GLY A 59 16.72 -4.47 1.00
C GLY A 59 16.49 -4.96 2.43
N ASP A 60 17.59 -5.03 3.18
CA ASP A 60 17.60 -5.21 4.62
C ASP A 60 17.75 -3.85 5.34
N SER A 61 17.88 -3.85 6.66
CA SER A 61 18.02 -2.62 7.46
C SER A 61 19.28 -1.79 7.20
N LEU A 62 20.27 -2.31 6.48
CA LEU A 62 21.48 -1.56 6.11
C LEU A 62 21.35 -0.93 4.72
N ALA A 63 20.59 -1.59 3.84
CA ALA A 63 20.36 -1.15 2.47
C ALA A 63 19.13 -0.23 2.30
N LEU A 64 18.31 -0.04 3.35
CA LEU A 64 17.07 0.76 3.39
C LEU A 64 17.15 1.88 4.43
#